data_AF-A0A1Q6PVB1-F1
#
_entry.id   AF-A0A1Q6PVB1-F1
#
_cell.length_a   1.000
_cell.length_b   1.000
_cell.length_c   1.000
_cell.angle_alpha   90.00
_cell.angle_beta   90.00
_cell.angle_gamma   90.00
#
_symmetry.space_group_name_H-M   'P 1'
#
loop_
_entity.id
_entity.type
_entity.pdbx_description
1 polymer ?
#
loop_
_entity_poly.entity_id
_entity_poly.type
_entity_poly.pdbx_seq_one_letter_code
_entity_poly.pdbx_strand_id
1 'polypeptide(L)' 'MEEKVCFVNVNTGRLHYTGFCPQSKSKSREIQYFDSADDALAVFGRSMSYCKHCTQKRDNMLKVRKGAGK' A
#
# COMPACT_ATOMS: atom_id res chain seq x y z
N MET A 1 -4.10 4.78 -18.21
CA MET A 1 -5.02 4.41 -17.11
C MET A 1 -4.16 4.32 -15.88
N GLU A 2 -4.16 5.38 -15.06
CA GLU A 2 -3.39 5.42 -13.82
C GLU A 2 -4.15 4.58 -12.79
N GLU A 3 -3.73 3.31 -12.65
CA GLU A 3 -4.31 2.41 -11.67
C GLU A 3 -3.84 2.83 -10.28
N LYS A 4 -4.76 3.37 -9.47
CA LYS A 4 -4.52 3.73 -8.07
C LYS A 4 -3.94 2.55 -7.29
N VAL A 5 -2.62 2.55 -7.12
CA VAL A 5 -1.85 1.41 -6.62
C VAL A 5 -1.81 1.34 -5.09
N CYS A 6 -2.16 2.41 -4.39
CA CYS A 6 -2.12 2.46 -2.94
C CYS A 6 -3.28 3.22 -2.29
N PHE A 7 -3.53 2.92 -1.02
CA PHE A 7 -4.53 3.58 -0.21
C PHE A 7 -4.05 3.71 1.24
N VAL A 8 -4.33 4.83 1.87
CA VAL A 8 -4.03 5.08 3.28
C VAL A 8 -5.30 4.94 4.10
N ASN A 9 -5.21 4.20 5.19
CA ASN A 9 -6.26 4.19 6.19
C ASN A 9 -6.03 5.36 7.15
N VAL A 10 -6.86 6.42 7.06
CA VAL A 10 -6.79 7.61 7.94
C VAL A 10 -6.93 7.24 9.42
N ASN A 11 -7.71 6.20 9.73
CA ASN A 11 -7.92 5.75 11.11
C ASN A 11 -6.62 5.27 11.77
N THR A 12 -5.77 4.58 11.00
CA THR A 12 -4.53 3.98 11.50
C THR A 12 -3.26 4.69 11.04
N GLY A 13 -3.37 5.66 10.12
CA GLY A 13 -2.23 6.32 9.45
C GLY A 13 -1.39 5.36 8.60
N ARG A 14 -1.95 4.22 8.17
CA ARG A 14 -1.17 3.18 7.48
C ARG A 14 -1.40 3.18 5.98
N LEU A 15 -0.32 3.14 5.20
CA LEU A 15 -0.37 2.96 3.75
C LEU A 15 -0.40 1.48 3.38
N HIS A 16 -1.35 1.14 2.53
CA HIS A 16 -1.60 -0.19 2.01
C HIS A 16 -1.54 -0.16 0.48
N TYR A 17 -1.17 -1.29 -0.11
CA TYR A 17 -1.18 -1.44 -1.57
C TYR A 17 -2.40 -2.23 -2.02
N THR A 18 -3.03 -1.76 -3.09
CA THR A 18 -4.20 -2.38 -3.70
C THR A 18 -3.82 -3.79 -4.18
N GLY A 19 -4.61 -4.80 -3.80
CA GLY A 19 -4.33 -6.22 -4.12
C GLY A 19 -3.40 -6.97 -3.15
N PHE A 20 -2.67 -6.29 -2.28
CA PHE A 20 -1.77 -6.94 -1.31
C PHE A 20 -2.41 -7.14 0.06
N CYS A 21 -3.23 -6.20 0.52
CA CYS A 21 -3.89 -6.25 1.81
C CYS A 21 -5.34 -6.76 1.73
N PRO A 22 -5.81 -7.63 2.65
CA PRO A 22 -7.24 -7.94 2.75
C PRO A 22 -8.09 -6.69 3.06
N GLN A 23 -7.52 -5.68 3.75
CA GLN A 23 -8.18 -4.38 3.94
C GLN A 23 -8.46 -3.64 2.63
N SER A 24 -7.82 -4.02 1.51
CA SER A 24 -8.15 -3.47 0.19
C SER A 24 -9.56 -3.83 -0.25
N LYS A 25 -10.15 -4.90 0.31
CA LYS A 25 -11.54 -5.32 0.04
C LYS A 25 -12.55 -4.62 0.93
N SER A 26 -12.13 -4.15 2.11
CA SER A 26 -12.97 -3.37 3.01
C SER A 26 -12.91 -1.90 2.59
N LYS A 27 -13.93 -1.42 1.88
CA LYS A 27 -14.14 0.03 1.68
C LYS A 27 -14.62 0.65 2.99
N SER A 28 -13.71 0.83 3.94
CA SER A 28 -14.00 1.66 5.11
C SER A 28 -14.04 3.12 4.66
N ARG A 29 -14.99 3.90 5.22
CA ARG A 29 -15.14 5.35 4.93
C ARG A 29 -13.86 6.15 5.23
N GLU A 30 -12.99 5.57 6.04
CA GLU A 30 -11.69 6.09 6.48
C GLU A 30 -10.52 5.62 5.59
N ILE A 31 -10.76 5.28 4.33
CA ILE A 31 -9.71 4.94 3.37
C ILE A 31 -9.61 6.01 2.29
N GLN A 32 -8.42 6.60 2.14
CA GLN A 32 -8.09 7.50 1.05
C GLN A 32 -7.22 6.78 0.03
N TYR A 33 -7.65 6.79 -1.23
CA TYR A 33 -6.92 6.18 -2.34
C TYR A 33 -6.00 7.20 -2.97
N PHE A 34 -4.75 6.80 -3.19
CA PHE A 34 -3.71 7.63 -3.77
C PHE A 34 -3.16 6.97 -5.02
N ASP A 35 -2.69 7.82 -5.93
CA ASP A 35 -2.01 7.35 -7.13
C ASP A 35 -0.59 6.86 -6.80
N SER A 36 0.09 7.53 -5.86
CA SER A 36 1.44 7.18 -5.42
C SER A 36 1.61 7.28 -3.92
N ALA A 37 2.60 6.55 -3.40
CA ALA A 37 2.98 6.63 -1.99
C ALA A 37 3.54 8.01 -1.61
N ASP A 38 4.10 8.74 -2.58
CA ASP A 38 4.60 10.10 -2.40
C ASP A 38 3.47 11.10 -2.13
N ASP A 39 2.36 10.98 -2.87
CA ASP A 39 1.18 11.82 -2.69
C ASP A 39 0.54 11.59 -1.31
N ALA A 40 0.47 10.31 -0.91
CA ALA A 40 0.08 9.94 0.44
C ALA A 40 1.04 10.49 1.51
N LEU A 41 2.36 10.47 1.26
CA LEU A 41 3.35 11.05 2.16
C LEU A 41 3.23 12.57 2.24
N ALA A 42 2.88 13.26 1.15
CA ALA A 42 2.66 14.69 1.13
C ALA A 42 1.44 15.10 1.97
N VAL A 43 0.37 14.30 1.94
CA VAL A 43 -0.86 14.54 2.72
C VAL A 43 -0.70 14.18 4.20
N PHE A 44 -0.13 13.01 4.50
CA PHE A 44 -0.05 12.48 5.87
C PHE A 44 1.28 12.77 6.58
N GLY A 45 2.31 13.15 5.83
CA GLY A 45 3.65 13.43 6.36
C GLY A 45 4.29 12.22 7.06
N ARG A 46 5.12 12.54 8.05
CA ARG A 46 5.85 11.55 8.88
C ARG A 46 4.95 10.72 9.79
N SER A 47 3.68 11.09 9.95
CA SER A 47 2.69 10.33 10.71
C SER A 47 2.24 9.07 9.96
N MET A 48 2.57 8.96 8.66
CA MET A 48 2.25 7.80 7.84
C MET A 48 3.24 6.66 8.06
N SER A 49 2.73 5.44 8.24
CA SER A 49 3.53 4.21 8.30
C SER A 49 3.12 3.22 7.22
N TYR A 50 4.07 2.48 6.66
CA TYR A 50 3.74 1.41 5.72
C TYR A 50 3.15 0.20 6.45
N CYS A 51 2.09 -0.38 5.89
CA CYS A 51 1.55 -1.63 6.39
C CYS A 51 2.59 -2.74 6.23
N LYS A 52 3.13 -3.26 7.35
CA LYS A 52 4.12 -4.34 7.36
C LYS A 52 3.69 -5.54 6.51
N HIS A 53 2.41 -5.91 6.53
CA HIS A 53 1.86 -6.98 5.69
C HIS A 53 1.97 -6.67 4.20
N CYS A 54 1.65 -5.44 3.78
CA CYS A 54 1.77 -5.07 2.37
C CYS A 54 3.23 -5.01 1.93
N THR A 55 4.10 -4.42 2.76
CA THR A 55 5.54 -4.33 2.49
C THR A 55 6.18 -5.71 2.41
N GLN A 56 5.86 -6.61 3.33
CA GLN A 56 6.39 -7.98 3.34
C GLN A 56 5.90 -8.79 2.13
N LYS A 57 4.62 -8.64 1.74
CA LYS A 57 4.06 -9.33 0.58
C LYS A 57 4.61 -8.78 -0.74
N ARG A 58 4.88 -7.48 -0.80
CA ARG A 58 5.57 -6.82 -1.91
C ARG A 58 7.03 -7.31 -2.02
N ASP A 59 7.77 -7.35 -0.90
CA ASP A 59 9.13 -7.91 -0.87
C ASP A 59 9.15 -9.37 -1.31
N ASN A 60 8.19 -10.17 -0.84
CA ASN A 60 8.06 -11.57 -1.24
C ASN A 60 7.80 -11.70 -2.75
N MET A 61 6.86 -10.93 -3.33
CA MET A 61 6.65 -10.93 -4.78
C MET A 61 7.88 -10.44 -5.57
N LEU A 62 8.58 -9.40 -5.11
CA LEU A 62 9.80 -8.91 -5.76
C LEU A 62 10.92 -9.97 -5.71
N LYS A 63 11.04 -10.71 -4.60
CA LYS A 63 11.98 -11.84 -4.48
C LYS A 63 11.59 -13.02 -5.36
N VAL A 64 10.31 -13.39 -5.42
CA VAL A 64 9.83 -14.47 -6.31
C VAL A 64 10.15 -14.15 -7.77
N ARG A 65 10.03 -12.89 -8.19
CA ARG A 65 10.37 -12.45 -9.56
C ARG A 65 11.87 -12.46 -9.84
N LYS A 66 12.73 -12.31 -8.81
CA LYS A 66 14.19 -12.46 -8.92
C LYS A 66 14.68 -13.90 -8.77
N GLY A 67 13.83 -14.84 -8.35
CA GLY A 67 14.17 -16.25 -8.13
C GLY A 67 13.86 -17.18 -9.31
N ALA A 68 13.05 -16.77 -10.28
CA ALA A 68 12.73 -17.56 -11.49
C ALA A 68 13.80 -17.42 -12.58
N GLY A 69 15.07 -17.49 -12.18
CA GLY A 69 16.22 -17.33 -13.05
C GLY A 69 17.46 -18.04 -12.48
N LYS A 70 17.32 -19.31 -12.11
CA LYS A 70 18.42 -20.30 -12.10
C LYS A 70 17.86 -21.67 -12.43
#